data_AF-A0A7W7U4Z1-F1
#
_entry.id   AF-A0A7W7U4Z1-F1
#
_cell.length_a   1.000
_cell.length_b   1.000
_cell.length_c   1.000
_cell.angle_alpha   90.00
_cell.angle_beta   90.00
_cell.angle_gamma   90.00
#
_symmetry.space_group_name_H-M   'P 1'
#
loop_
_entity.id
_entity.type
_entity.pdbx_description
1 polymer ?
#
loop_
_entity_poly.entity_id
_entity_poly.type
_entity_poly.pdbx_seq_one_letter_code
_entity_poly.pdbx_strand_id
1 'polypeptide(L)'
;MIAALTAGGLVVGDGVAPPTASIPANGIYVVLYADPGQSVRESLADVRTDFRLGFQLTCVAPTAEKARWAAQRARMALHAPLTVAGRTAWRPEELGGPPVQRDDDVSPPVFFLPVQYTLQSTS
;
A
#
# COMPACT_ATOMS: atom_id res chain seq x y z
N MET A 1 -6.37 -3.77 4.57
CA MET A 1 -5.40 -2.76 4.08
C MET A 1 -6.08 -1.48 3.64
N ILE A 2 -6.99 -1.52 2.65
CA ILE A 2 -7.75 -0.35 2.19
C ILE A 2 -8.40 0.41 3.35
N ALA A 3 -9.14 -0.28 4.23
CA ALA A 3 -9.79 0.34 5.38
C ALA A 3 -8.82 1.11 6.31
N ALA A 4 -7.61 0.58 6.55
CA ALA A 4 -6.61 1.24 7.39
C ALA A 4 -6.05 2.51 6.72
N LEU A 5 -5.80 2.45 5.41
CA LEU A 5 -5.33 3.60 4.63
C LEU A 5 -6.41 4.69 4.52
N THR A 6 -7.67 4.29 4.33
CA THR A 6 -8.82 5.22 4.33
C THR A 6 -9.01 5.87 5.69
N ALA A 7 -8.87 5.13 6.80
CA ALA A 7 -8.85 5.70 8.14
C ALA A 7 -7.68 6.69 8.36
N GLY A 8 -6.56 6.48 7.65
CA GLY A 8 -5.44 7.42 7.56
C GLY A 8 -5.70 8.68 6.73
N GLY A 9 -6.91 8.85 6.18
CA GLY A 9 -7.33 10.00 5.36
C GLY A 9 -6.87 9.92 3.90
N LEU A 10 -6.54 8.73 3.40
CA LEU A 10 -6.14 8.52 2.01
C LEU A 10 -7.29 7.95 1.18
N VAL A 11 -7.46 8.47 -0.04
CA VAL A 11 -8.32 7.84 -1.05
C VAL A 11 -7.52 6.73 -1.73
N VAL A 12 -8.06 5.51 -1.71
CA VAL A 12 -7.36 4.31 -2.19
C VAL A 12 -8.16 3.60 -3.28
N GLY A 13 -7.51 3.34 -4.41
CA GLY A 13 -8.01 2.43 -5.45
C GLY A 13 -7.39 1.03 -5.30
N ASP A 14 -8.13 0.00 -5.71
CA ASP A 14 -7.72 -1.41 -5.66
C ASP A 14 -7.32 -1.90 -7.05
N GLY A 15 -6.03 -2.12 -7.28
CA GLY A 15 -5.44 -2.50 -8.57
C GLY A 15 -5.50 -1.43 -9.67
N VAL A 16 -6.39 -0.45 -9.54
CA VAL A 16 -6.62 0.63 -10.50
C VAL A 16 -6.74 1.98 -9.78
N ALA A 17 -6.58 3.07 -10.53
CA ALA A 17 -6.86 4.40 -10.01
C ALA A 17 -8.31 4.50 -9.52
N PRO A 18 -8.57 5.15 -8.36
CA PRO A 18 -9.94 5.37 -7.91
C PRO A 18 -10.70 6.24 -8.92
N PRO A 19 -12.04 6.13 -8.97
CA PRO A 19 -12.85 6.95 -9.87
C PRO A 19 -12.54 8.43 -9.67
N THR A 20 -12.48 9.21 -10.76
CA THR A 20 -12.15 10.64 -10.73
C THR A 20 -13.02 11.43 -9.76
N ALA A 21 -14.30 11.07 -9.62
CA ALA A 21 -15.22 11.67 -8.65
C ALA A 21 -14.84 11.46 -7.18
N SER A 22 -14.02 10.45 -6.88
CA SER A 22 -13.53 10.13 -5.53
C SER A 22 -12.15 10.75 -5.25
N ILE A 23 -11.46 11.25 -6.27
CA ILE A 23 -10.16 11.89 -6.10
C ILE A 23 -10.40 13.27 -5.45
N PRO A 24 -9.76 13.57 -4.29
CA PRO A 24 -9.97 14.85 -3.64
C PRO A 24 -9.44 15.99 -4.51
N ALA A 25 -9.93 17.22 -4.29
CA ALA A 25 -9.50 18.41 -5.04
C ALA A 25 -7.98 18.68 -4.97
N ASN A 26 -7.30 18.12 -3.96
CA ASN A 26 -5.83 18.22 -3.85
C ASN A 26 -5.07 17.29 -4.82
N GLY A 27 -5.78 16.40 -5.54
CA GLY A 27 -5.28 15.47 -6.54
C GLY A 27 -4.55 14.25 -5.99
N ILE A 28 -4.62 14.00 -4.68
CA ILE A 28 -3.84 12.95 -4.02
C ILE A 28 -4.65 11.67 -3.92
N TYR A 29 -4.09 10.55 -4.41
CA TYR A 29 -4.66 9.23 -4.23
C TYR A 29 -3.57 8.16 -4.14
N VAL A 30 -3.93 6.97 -3.67
CA VAL A 30 -3.05 5.81 -3.57
C VAL A 30 -3.67 4.65 -4.34
N VAL A 31 -2.87 3.92 -5.11
CA VAL A 31 -3.29 2.66 -5.72
C VAL A 31 -2.63 1.53 -4.94
N LEU A 32 -3.45 0.65 -4.36
CA LEU A 32 -2.99 -0.58 -3.72
C LEU A 32 -2.95 -1.68 -4.77
N TYR A 33 -1.80 -2.31 -4.94
CA TYR A 33 -1.66 -3.54 -5.70
C TYR A 33 -1.21 -4.65 -4.76
N ALA A 34 -2.10 -5.58 -4.44
CA ALA A 34 -1.76 -6.75 -3.62
C ALA A 34 -1.46 -7.95 -4.53
N ASP A 35 -0.36 -8.65 -4.25
CA ASP A 35 -0.17 -10.01 -4.77
C ASP A 35 -1.29 -10.91 -4.21
N PRO A 36 -1.78 -11.94 -4.93
CA PRO A 36 -2.62 -12.98 -4.32
C PRO A 36 -2.03 -13.61 -3.03
N GLY A 37 -0.72 -13.47 -2.82
CA GLY A 37 -0.02 -13.94 -1.63
C GLY A 37 0.31 -15.43 -1.73
N GLN A 38 1.23 -15.89 -0.88
CA GLN A 38 1.72 -17.26 -0.93
C GLN A 38 1.85 -17.84 0.48
N SER A 39 1.50 -19.12 0.61
CA SER A 39 1.87 -19.93 1.77
C SER A 39 3.38 -20.14 1.77
N VAL A 40 4.04 -19.88 2.89
CA VAL A 40 5.50 -20.06 3.01
C VAL A 40 5.83 -21.56 3.09
N ARG A 41 6.97 -21.97 2.52
CA ARG A 41 7.41 -23.38 2.47
C ARG A 41 7.83 -23.89 3.86
N GLU A 42 7.58 -25.17 4.11
CA GLU A 42 7.98 -25.89 5.33
C GLU A 42 9.48 -25.78 5.62
N SER A 43 9.78 -25.44 6.87
CA SER A 43 11.04 -25.73 7.55
C SER A 43 10.72 -26.63 8.73
N LEU A 44 11.65 -27.47 9.17
CA LEU A 44 11.50 -28.40 10.31
C LEU A 44 11.11 -27.72 11.65
N ALA A 45 11.13 -26.38 11.70
CA ALA A 45 10.79 -25.56 12.85
C ALA A 45 9.50 -24.73 12.68
N ASP A 46 8.76 -24.86 11.57
CA ASP A 46 7.71 -23.90 11.19
C ASP A 46 6.34 -24.55 10.94
N VAL A 47 5.28 -23.94 11.48
CA VAL A 47 3.91 -24.47 11.45
C VAL A 47 3.16 -23.88 10.25
N ARG A 48 2.37 -24.73 9.57
CA ARG A 48 1.65 -24.53 8.28
C ARG A 48 0.58 -23.42 8.23
N THR A 49 0.72 -22.40 9.04
CA THR A 49 -0.29 -21.39 9.32
C THR A 49 0.15 -19.98 8.92
N ASP A 50 1.44 -19.84 8.60
CA ASP A 50 2.06 -18.57 8.34
C ASP A 50 1.88 -18.16 6.88
N PHE A 51 1.23 -17.01 6.70
CA PHE A 51 0.91 -16.45 5.40
C PHE A 51 1.77 -15.22 5.17
N ARG A 52 2.38 -15.14 3.98
CA ARG A 52 3.13 -13.96 3.55
C ARG A 52 2.47 -13.35 2.32
N LEU A 53 2.26 -12.05 2.40
CA LEU A 53 1.67 -11.22 1.36
C LEU A 53 2.65 -10.12 0.97
N GLY A 54 2.90 -9.98 -0.33
CA GLY A 54 3.54 -8.80 -0.89
C GLY A 54 2.47 -7.82 -1.37
N PHE A 55 2.66 -6.53 -1.13
CA PHE A 55 1.81 -5.52 -1.75
C PHE A 55 2.59 -4.24 -2.04
N GLN A 56 2.14 -3.50 -3.04
CA GLN A 56 2.70 -2.22 -3.43
C GLN A 56 1.64 -1.13 -3.25
N LEU A 57 2.07 0.02 -2.72
CA LEU A 57 1.29 1.25 -2.70
C LEU A 57 1.91 2.25 -3.67
N THR A 58 1.21 2.58 -4.74
CA THR A 58 1.60 3.65 -5.66
C THR A 58 0.91 4.94 -5.23
N CYS A 59 1.65 5.84 -4.60
CA CYS A 59 1.15 7.14 -4.15
C CYS A 59 1.23 8.13 -5.31
N VAL A 60 0.10 8.67 -5.76
CA VAL A 60 0.02 9.59 -6.91
C VAL A 60 -0.43 10.97 -6.45
N ALA A 61 0.21 12.02 -6.97
CA ALA A 61 -0.15 13.39 -6.67
C ALA A 61 0.31 14.37 -7.77
N PRO A 62 -0.24 15.61 -7.82
CA PRO A 62 0.17 16.62 -8.80
C PRO A 62 1.59 17.17 -8.60
N THR A 63 2.24 16.90 -7.46
CA THR A 63 3.58 17.39 -7.13
C THR A 63 4.37 16.31 -6.39
N ALA A 64 5.69 16.28 -6.57
CA ALA A 64 6.57 15.32 -5.89
C ALA A 64 6.46 15.39 -4.35
N GLU A 65 6.31 16.58 -3.77
CA GLU A 65 6.14 16.75 -2.33
C GLU A 65 4.88 16.07 -1.80
N LYS A 66 3.73 16.31 -2.47
CA LYS A 66 2.46 15.65 -2.13
C LYS A 66 2.52 14.13 -2.27
N ALA A 67 3.24 13.61 -3.26
CA ALA A 67 3.44 12.16 -3.39
C ALA A 67 4.22 11.59 -2.20
N ARG A 68 5.27 12.29 -1.73
CA ARG A 68 6.02 11.91 -0.51
C ARG A 68 5.15 12.01 0.74
N TRP A 69 4.33 13.07 0.85
CA TRP A 69 3.40 13.23 1.96
C TRP A 69 2.38 12.07 2.01
N ALA A 70 1.84 11.66 0.87
CA ALA A 70 0.93 10.53 0.78
C ALA A 70 1.60 9.22 1.22
N ALA A 71 2.85 8.98 0.80
CA ALA A 71 3.63 7.84 1.28
C ALA A 71 3.87 7.90 2.80
N GLN A 72 4.16 9.07 3.36
CA GLN A 72 4.30 9.22 4.81
C GLN A 72 2.99 8.94 5.56
N ARG A 73 1.85 9.39 5.02
CA ARG A 73 0.53 9.07 5.58
C ARG A 73 0.24 7.58 5.52
N ALA A 74 0.60 6.91 4.42
CA ALA A 74 0.47 5.48 4.28
C ALA A 74 1.32 4.72 5.32
N ARG A 75 2.58 5.14 5.53
CA ARG A 75 3.45 4.58 6.59
C ARG A 75 2.85 4.73 7.97
N MET A 76 2.30 5.90 8.29
CA MET A 76 1.63 6.13 9.58
C MET A 76 0.39 5.25 9.75
N ALA A 77 -0.42 5.11 8.69
CA ALA A 77 -1.61 4.27 8.69
C ALA A 77 -1.29 2.77 8.83
N LEU A 78 -0.16 2.33 8.29
CA LEU A 78 0.32 0.94 8.35
C LEU A 78 1.27 0.68 9.53
N HIS A 79 1.48 1.64 10.42
CA HIS A 79 2.34 1.46 11.58
C HIS A 79 1.77 0.46 12.59
N ALA A 80 0.44 0.31 12.65
CA ALA A 80 -0.19 -0.68 13.51
C ALA A 80 -0.38 -2.03 12.79
N PRO A 81 -0.35 -3.16 13.53
CA PRO A 81 -0.79 -4.45 13.00
C PRO A 81 -2.19 -4.36 12.39
N LEU A 82 -2.38 -5.01 11.23
CA LEU A 82 -3.66 -5.03 10.55
C LEU A 82 -4.58 -6.10 11.14
N THR A 83 -5.85 -5.77 11.37
CA THR A 83 -6.84 -6.76 11.79
C THR A 83 -7.26 -7.61 10.60
N VAL A 84 -7.05 -8.93 10.68
CA VAL A 84 -7.48 -9.93 9.70
C VAL A 84 -8.35 -10.95 10.44
N ALA A 85 -9.56 -11.21 9.95
CA ALA A 85 -10.47 -12.14 10.61
C ALA A 85 -9.83 -13.54 10.70
N GLY A 86 -9.76 -14.08 11.92
CA GLY A 86 -9.22 -15.42 12.19
C GLY A 86 -7.70 -15.54 12.08
N ARG A 87 -6.94 -14.43 12.05
CA ARG A 87 -5.47 -14.44 12.01
C ARG A 87 -4.86 -13.32 12.85
N THR A 88 -3.68 -13.57 13.40
CA THR A 88 -2.86 -12.51 14.00
C THR A 88 -1.87 -12.03 12.95
N ALA A 89 -2.09 -10.83 12.40
CA ALA A 89 -1.16 -10.24 11.46
C ALA A 89 -0.10 -9.42 12.18
N TRP A 90 1.14 -9.50 11.71
CA TRP A 90 2.19 -8.59 12.14
C TRP A 90 2.01 -7.24 11.47
N ARG A 91 2.75 -6.25 11.98
CA ARG A 91 2.82 -4.95 11.34
C ARG A 91 3.42 -5.11 9.92
N PRO A 92 2.84 -4.46 8.88
CA PRO A 92 3.48 -4.38 7.57
C PRO A 92 4.90 -3.82 7.63
N GLU A 93 5.82 -4.48 6.95
CA GLU A 93 7.21 -4.04 6.81
C GLU A 93 7.42 -3.38 5.46
N GLU A 94 8.05 -2.20 5.45
CA GLU A 94 8.39 -1.47 4.22
C GLU A 94 9.66 -2.07 3.61
N LEU A 95 9.58 -2.46 2.33
CA LEU A 95 10.70 -2.99 1.54
C LEU A 95 11.38 -1.90 0.70
N GLY A 96 10.82 -0.69 0.70
CA GLY A 96 11.27 0.44 -0.11
C GLY A 96 10.66 0.42 -1.51
N GLY A 97 11.32 1.11 -2.44
CA GLY A 97 10.84 1.25 -3.81
C GLY A 97 11.70 2.26 -4.58
N PRO A 98 11.50 2.39 -5.90
CA PRO A 98 12.16 3.43 -6.66
C PRO A 98 11.76 4.83 -6.15
N PRO A 99 12.60 5.85 -6.40
CA PRO A 99 12.30 7.22 -5.98
C PRO A 99 11.05 7.77 -6.69
N VAL A 100 10.57 8.92 -6.22
CA VAL A 100 9.46 9.65 -6.88
C VAL A 100 9.80 9.87 -8.36
N GLN A 101 8.87 9.48 -9.22
CA GLN A 101 8.95 9.68 -10.67
C GLN A 101 7.81 10.58 -11.14
N ARG A 102 8.01 11.21 -12.29
CA ARG A 102 6.99 12.01 -12.98
C ARG A 102 6.47 11.20 -14.15
N ASP A 103 5.16 11.19 -14.31
CA ASP A 103 4.46 10.59 -15.45
C ASP A 103 3.90 11.73 -16.31
N ASP A 104 4.48 11.89 -17.50
CA ASP A 104 4.08 12.88 -18.50
C ASP A 104 3.12 12.30 -19.56
N ASP A 105 2.84 10.99 -19.52
CA ASP A 105 1.91 10.33 -20.46
C ASP A 105 0.44 10.51 -20.03
N VAL A 106 0.21 11.02 -18.82
CA VAL A 106 -1.12 11.40 -18.33
C VAL A 106 -1.28 12.93 -18.35
N SER A 107 -2.51 13.37 -18.64
CA SER A 107 -2.86 14.79 -18.68
C SER A 107 -3.95 15.10 -17.66
N PRO A 108 -3.68 15.98 -16.67
CA PRO A 108 -2.42 16.67 -16.40
C PRO A 108 -1.30 15.73 -15.91
N PRO A 109 -0.01 16.06 -16.12
CA PRO A 109 1.09 15.25 -15.61
C PRO A 109 1.03 15.07 -14.10
N VAL A 110 1.41 13.89 -13.63
CA VAL A 110 1.39 13.53 -12.21
C VAL A 110 2.75 13.06 -11.74
N PHE A 111 2.95 13.02 -10.43
CA PHE A 111 4.08 12.37 -9.79
C PHE A 111 3.59 11.13 -9.07
N PHE A 112 4.35 10.05 -9.15
CA PHE A 112 4.05 8.82 -8.46
C PHE A 112 5.25 8.32 -7.65
N LEU A 113 4.95 7.67 -6.53
CA LEU A 113 5.93 7.05 -5.64
C LEU A 113 5.42 5.67 -5.22
N PRO A 114 5.96 4.60 -5.84
CA PRO A 114 5.63 3.25 -5.43
C PRO A 114 6.45 2.85 -4.20
N VAL A 115 5.78 2.27 -3.21
CA VAL A 115 6.40 1.74 -1.99
C VAL A 115 5.91 0.31 -1.81
N GLN A 116 6.86 -0.63 -1.73
CA GLN A 116 6.60 -2.04 -1.53
C GLN A 116 6.58 -2.38 -0.05
N TYR A 117 5.72 -3.30 0.31
CA TYR A 117 5.55 -3.80 1.66
C TYR A 117 5.42 -5.32 1.66
N THR A 118 5.74 -5.92 2.79
CA THR A 118 5.38 -7.30 3.10
C THR A 118 4.53 -7.34 4.36
N LEU A 119 3.54 -8.22 4.36
CA LEU A 119 2.71 -8.54 5.52
C LEU A 119 2.87 -10.02 5.82
N GLN A 120 3.04 -10.33 7.10
CA GLN A 120 3.05 -11.69 7.60
C GLN A 120 1.91 -11.87 8.60
N SER A 121 1.36 -13.07 8.67
CA SER A 121 0.36 -13.41 9.67
C SER A 121 0.49 -14.86 10.09
N THR A 122 0.22 -15.12 11.36
CA THR A 122 0.13 -16.46 11.95
C THR A 122 -1.35 -16.80 12.21
N SER A 123 -1.68 -18.10 12.34
CA SER A 123 -3.04 -18.54 12.75
C SER A 123 -3.17 -18.57 14.26
#